data_AF-A0A1B4XID0-F1
#
_entry.id   AF-A0A1B4XID0-F1
#
_cell.length_a   1.000
_cell.length_b   1.000
_cell.length_c   1.000
_cell.angle_alpha   90.00
_cell.angle_beta   90.00
_cell.angle_gamma   90.00
#
_symmetry.space_group_name_H-M   'P 1'
#
loop_
_entity.id
_entity.type
_entity.pdbx_description
1 polymer ?
#
loop_
_entity_poly.entity_id
_entity_poly.type
_entity_poly.pdbx_seq_one_letter_code
_entity_poly.pdbx_strand_id
1 'polypeptide(L)'
;MHEEPVVGAFYEDREEDGRTFEVIAFDENDGTIEIQYGDGTTDEIDLDDWYGMDLEQLESDEEDEEEDEVDDSDETDDDDTDLDEDEDLDEDEE
;
A
#
# COMPACT_ATOMS: atom_id res chain seq x y z
N MET A 1 -8.49 -3.78 7.70
CA MET A 1 -7.11 -3.64 7.23
C MET A 1 -6.24 -3.46 8.47
N HIS A 2 -5.14 -4.19 8.58
CA HIS A 2 -4.09 -3.85 9.53
C HIS A 2 -3.05 -3.06 8.74
N GLU A 3 -2.57 -1.95 9.28
CA GLU A 3 -1.53 -1.15 8.61
C GLU A 3 -0.18 -1.84 8.79
N GLU A 4 0.47 -2.12 7.67
CA GLU A 4 1.82 -2.68 7.65
C GLU A 4 2.84 -1.60 8.04
N PRO A 5 3.91 -1.97 8.79
CA PRO A 5 4.94 -1.03 9.19
C PRO A 5 5.76 -0.56 7.97
N VAL A 6 5.71 0.74 7.69
CA VAL A 6 6.43 1.34 6.57
C VAL A 6 7.77 1.91 7.06
N VAL A 7 8.87 1.39 6.53
CA VAL A 7 10.22 1.88 6.85
C VAL A 7 10.40 3.32 6.34
N GLY A 8 10.81 4.23 7.23
CA GLY A 8 10.95 5.66 6.99
C GLY A 8 9.70 6.48 7.36
N ALA A 9 8.59 5.83 7.70
CA ALA A 9 7.40 6.51 8.19
C ALA A 9 7.46 6.74 9.71
N PHE A 10 6.78 7.80 10.14
CA PHE A 10 6.59 8.13 11.55
C PHE A 10 5.25 7.61 12.03
N TYR A 11 5.19 7.13 13.25
CA TYR A 11 3.97 6.66 13.90
C TYR A 11 3.83 7.29 15.28
N GLU A 12 2.60 7.60 15.67
CA GLU A 12 2.23 8.05 17.01
C GLU A 12 1.48 6.93 17.74
N ASP A 13 1.99 6.53 18.91
CA ASP A 13 1.28 5.65 19.82
C ASP A 13 0.24 6.44 20.63
N ARG A 14 -1.03 6.13 20.39
CA ARG A 14 -2.18 6.81 21.00
C ARG A 14 -2.46 6.37 22.43
N GLU A 15 -1.91 5.24 22.86
CA GLU A 15 -2.06 4.70 24.21
C GLU A 15 -1.02 5.30 25.18
N GLU A 16 0.19 5.58 24.72
CA GLU A 16 1.36 6.02 25.49
C GLU A 16 1.60 7.54 25.36
N ASP A 17 0.59 8.34 25.68
CA ASP A 17 0.67 9.82 25.73
C ASP A 17 1.03 10.50 24.39
N GLY A 18 0.80 9.83 23.24
CA GLY A 18 1.14 10.38 21.92
C GLY A 18 2.63 10.27 21.60
N ARG A 19 3.27 9.19 22.05
CA ARG A 19 4.70 8.99 21.84
C ARG A 19 4.98 8.67 20.38
N THR A 20 5.87 9.46 19.78
CA THR A 20 6.19 9.35 18.36
C THR A 20 7.52 8.64 18.12
N PHE A 21 7.57 7.80 17.10
CA PHE A 21 8.77 7.10 16.65
C PHE A 21 8.77 6.90 15.14
N GLU A 22 9.96 6.69 14.58
CA GLU A 22 10.18 6.38 13.16
C GLU A 22 10.49 4.90 13.00
N VAL A 23 9.89 4.22 12.03
CA VAL A 23 10.30 2.85 11.68
C VAL A 23 11.58 2.93 10.86
N ILE A 24 12.68 2.36 11.35
CA ILE A 24 13.98 2.39 10.67
C ILE A 24 14.32 1.07 9.96
N ALA A 25 13.67 -0.04 10.36
CA ALA A 25 13.75 -1.32 9.66
C ALA A 25 12.51 -2.18 9.92
N PHE A 26 12.19 -3.05 8.96
CA PHE A 26 11.15 -4.07 9.08
C PHE A 26 11.66 -5.37 8.48
N ASP A 27 11.62 -6.47 9.23
CA ASP A 27 11.95 -7.81 8.76
C ASP A 27 10.68 -8.68 8.73
N GLU A 28 10.09 -8.83 7.54
CA GLU A 28 8.87 -9.61 7.31
C GLU A 28 9.04 -11.11 7.62
N ASN A 29 10.27 -11.63 7.51
CA ASN A 29 10.54 -13.05 7.71
C ASN A 29 10.58 -13.40 9.21
N ASP A 30 11.16 -12.52 10.03
CA ASP A 30 11.21 -12.66 11.49
C ASP A 30 9.94 -12.10 12.15
N GLY A 31 9.26 -11.16 11.51
CA GLY A 31 8.09 -10.46 12.05
C GLY A 31 8.48 -9.40 13.06
N THR A 32 9.55 -8.67 12.78
CA THR A 32 10.20 -7.77 13.75
C THR A 32 10.41 -6.39 13.15
N ILE A 33 10.10 -5.35 13.92
CA ILE A 33 10.08 -3.95 13.50
C ILE A 33 11.06 -3.18 14.38
N GLU A 34 12.05 -2.52 13.78
CA GLU A 34 12.98 -1.66 14.50
C GLU A 34 12.54 -0.21 14.39
N ILE A 35 12.33 0.45 15.53
CA ILE A 35 11.88 1.84 15.63
C ILE A 35 12.94 2.73 16.27
N GLN A 36 12.91 4.02 15.97
CA GLN A 36 13.76 5.05 16.55
C GLN A 36 12.92 6.21 17.10
N TYR A 37 13.17 6.57 18.35
CA TYR A 37 12.60 7.76 18.98
C TYR A 37 13.39 9.02 18.63
N GLY A 38 12.76 10.18 18.73
CA GLY A 38 13.42 11.49 18.48
C GLY A 38 14.63 11.82 19.37
N ASP A 39 14.85 11.09 20.47
CA ASP A 39 16.06 11.20 21.30
C ASP A 39 17.25 10.36 20.75
N GLY A 40 17.04 9.60 19.67
CA GLY A 40 18.02 8.70 19.06
C GLY A 40 18.10 7.32 19.72
N THR A 41 17.20 7.00 20.63
CA THR A 41 17.05 5.65 21.19
C THR A 41 16.32 4.77 20.19
N THR A 42 16.79 3.55 19.97
CA THR A 42 16.12 2.54 19.14
C THR A 42 15.48 1.46 20.00
N ASP A 43 14.39 0.90 19.50
CA ASP A 43 13.64 -0.19 20.14
C ASP A 43 13.14 -1.19 19.08
N GLU A 44 12.74 -2.37 19.53
CA GLU A 44 12.35 -3.47 18.66
C GLU A 44 10.98 -3.97 19.10
N ILE A 45 10.04 -4.04 18.15
CA ILE A 45 8.65 -4.41 18.38
C ILE A 45 8.31 -5.62 17.50
N ASP A 46 7.67 -6.63 18.08
CA ASP A 46 7.12 -7.76 17.34
C ASP A 46 5.89 -7.35 16.51
N LEU A 47 5.69 -7.97 15.36
CA LEU A 47 4.53 -7.73 14.49
C LEU A 47 3.18 -7.97 15.20
N ASP A 48 3.13 -8.93 16.14
CA ASP A 48 1.93 -9.20 16.95
C ASP A 48 1.60 -8.03 17.88
N ASP A 49 2.62 -7.42 18.49
CA ASP A 49 2.47 -6.25 19.36
C ASP A 49 2.05 -5.04 18.53
N TRP A 50 2.68 -4.84 17.36
CA TRP A 50 2.31 -3.78 16.40
C TRP A 50 0.82 -3.79 16.04
N TYR A 51 0.27 -4.96 15.70
CA TYR A 51 -1.17 -5.08 15.40
C TYR A 51 -2.08 -4.95 16.62
N GLY A 52 -1.53 -5.08 17.83
CA GLY A 52 -2.23 -4.88 19.08
C GLY A 52 -2.26 -3.42 19.56
N MET A 53 -1.34 -2.59 19.06
CA MET A 53 -1.18 -1.19 19.44
C MET A 53 -2.12 -0.27 18.64
N ASP A 54 -2.56 0.83 19.27
CA ASP A 54 -3.29 1.92 18.60
C ASP A 54 -2.27 2.92 18.02
N LEU A 55 -1.69 2.56 16.86
CA LEU A 55 -0.71 3.38 16.15
C LEU A 55 -1.40 4.22 15.07
N GLU A 56 -1.07 5.50 15.01
CA GLU A 56 -1.50 6.41 13.94
C GLU A 56 -0.29 6.80 13.09
N GLN A 57 -0.26 6.42 11.82
CA GLN A 57 0.79 6.84 10.90
C GLN A 57 0.73 8.37 10.73
N LEU A 58 1.85 9.03 10.99
CA LEU A 58 2.02 10.45 10.75
C LEU A 58 2.55 10.66 9.34
N GLU A 59 1.83 11.48 8.57
CA GLU A 59 2.22 11.94 7.25
C GLU A 59 3.56 12.70 7.36
N SER A 60 4.67 12.02 7.09
CA SER A 60 5.94 12.70 6.85
C SER A 60 5.81 13.44 5.52
N ASP A 61 6.23 14.71 5.45
CA ASP A 61 6.03 15.64 4.31
C ASP A 61 6.71 15.16 2.99
N GLU A 62 7.31 13.97 2.98
CA GLU A 62 8.01 13.35 1.86
C GLU A 62 7.16 12.19 1.29
N GLU A 63 6.22 12.57 0.41
CA GLU A 63 5.77 11.81 -0.76
C GLU A 63 4.85 10.58 -0.54
N ASP A 64 3.54 10.87 -0.53
CA ASP A 64 2.47 10.18 -1.28
C ASP A 64 2.95 9.70 -2.67
N GLU A 65 3.69 8.61 -2.76
CA GLU A 65 3.73 7.84 -3.98
C GLU A 65 3.85 6.33 -3.71
N GLU A 66 2.69 5.70 -3.85
CA GLU A 66 2.56 4.35 -4.44
C GLU A 66 2.63 3.16 -3.47
N GLU A 67 1.56 2.96 -2.69
CA GLU A 67 1.02 1.61 -2.46
C GLU A 67 -0.47 1.66 -2.12
N ASP A 68 -1.29 2.20 -3.03
CA ASP A 68 -2.70 1.79 -3.07
C ASP A 68 -2.72 0.45 -3.82
N GLU A 69 -2.60 -0.61 -3.03
CA GLU A 69 -2.92 -1.99 -3.35
C GLU A 69 -4.27 -2.08 -4.10
N VAL A 70 -4.23 -1.92 -5.43
CA VAL A 70 -5.34 -2.29 -6.30
C VAL A 70 -5.44 -3.82 -6.40
N ASP A 71 -5.73 -4.48 -5.28
CA ASP A 71 -6.10 -5.89 -5.24
C ASP A 71 -7.58 -6.06 -5.64
N ASP A 72 -7.72 -6.50 -6.88
CA ASP A 72 -8.52 -7.66 -7.27
C ASP A 72 -10.04 -7.53 -7.50
N SER A 73 -10.41 -8.06 -8.68
CA SER A 73 -11.70 -8.67 -9.04
C SER A 73 -12.92 -7.78 -9.37
N ASP A 74 -13.20 -7.65 -10.66
CA ASP A 74 -14.46 -8.15 -11.27
C ASP A 74 -14.24 -8.26 -12.80
N GLU A 75 -13.78 -9.42 -13.27
CA GLU A 75 -14.59 -10.44 -13.94
C GLU A 75 -14.93 -10.11 -15.41
N THR A 76 -14.64 -11.09 -16.26
CA THR A 76 -14.83 -11.07 -17.71
C THR A 76 -16.29 -11.40 -18.03
N ASP A 77 -16.97 -10.58 -18.83
CA ASP A 77 -18.22 -10.92 -19.55
C ASP A 77 -18.16 -10.14 -20.87
N ASP A 78 -17.51 -10.67 -21.92
CA ASP A 78 -18.08 -11.59 -22.91
C ASP A 78 -19.49 -11.18 -23.37
N ASP A 79 -19.58 -10.21 -24.29
CA ASP A 79 -20.52 -10.26 -25.42
C ASP A 79 -20.25 -9.08 -26.36
N ASP A 80 -19.63 -9.33 -27.52
CA ASP A 80 -20.22 -8.94 -28.82
C ASP A 80 -19.44 -9.67 -29.91
N THR A 81 -19.74 -10.96 -30.05
CA THR A 81 -19.44 -11.68 -31.27
C THR A 81 -20.34 -11.15 -32.39
N ASP A 82 -19.69 -10.74 -33.47
CA ASP A 82 -20.04 -11.09 -34.86
C ASP A 82 -21.33 -10.48 -35.43
N LEU A 83 -21.16 -9.43 -36.23
CA LEU A 83 -21.83 -9.36 -37.52
C LEU A 83 -20.82 -8.95 -38.59
N ASP A 84 -20.28 -9.99 -39.23
CA ASP A 84 -19.84 -9.98 -40.62
C ASP A 84 -20.95 -9.41 -41.53
N GLU A 85 -20.54 -9.11 -42.76
CA GLU A 85 -21.35 -9.03 -43.97
C GLU A 85 -21.72 -7.64 -44.53
N ASP A 86 -21.19 -7.47 -45.75
CA ASP A 86 -21.54 -6.53 -46.82
C ASP A 86 -21.20 -5.04 -46.55
N GLU A 87 -20.80 -4.22 -47.51
CA GLU A 87 -21.18 -4.21 -48.91
C GLU A 87 -20.21 -3.29 -49.70
N ASP A 88 -19.79 -3.79 -50.88
CA ASP A 88 -19.61 -3.04 -52.14
C ASP A 88 -18.48 -1.99 -52.29
N LEU A 89 -17.78 -1.85 -53.41
CA LEU A 89 -17.62 -2.54 -54.69
C LEU A 89 -16.49 -1.77 -55.41
N ASP A 90 -15.59 -2.48 -56.08
CA ASP A 90 -14.77 -1.91 -57.15
C ASP A 90 -15.66 -1.19 -58.19
N GLU A 91 -15.31 0.03 -58.58
CA GLU A 91 -15.59 0.51 -59.93
C GLU A 91 -14.45 1.41 -60.44
N ASP A 92 -13.58 0.75 -61.20
CA ASP A 92 -12.92 1.15 -62.45
C ASP A 92 -13.11 2.58 -63.02
N GLU A 93 -11.99 3.09 -63.55
CA GLU A 93 -11.79 3.98 -64.72
C GLU A 93 -12.63 5.28 -64.89
N GLU A 94 -11.95 6.43 -65.02
CA GLU A 94 -11.66 7.15 -66.30
C GLU A 94 -10.65 8.30 -66.10
#